data_AF-A0A967N2I6-F1
#
_entry.id   AF-A0A967N2I6-F1
#
_cell.length_a   1.000
_cell.length_b   1.000
_cell.length_c   1.000
_cell.angle_alpha   90.00
_cell.angle_beta   90.00
_cell.angle_gamma   90.00
#
_symmetry.space_group_name_H-M   'P 1'
#
loop_
_entity.id
_entity.type
_entity.pdbx_description
1 polymer ?
#
loop_
_entity_poly.entity_id
_entity_poly.type
_entity_poly.pdbx_seq_one_letter_code
_entity_poly.pdbx_strand_id
1 'polypeptide(L)'
;MGYNKDHIANSSLLEKTILLNVTLLIRENCHLCDDVEETLHRLKDEYPHNLIVIDIDEDESLKNKYDAEIPVVVVVGPYELKAPIDEKRLRVSLGAARDRRNQLDDIGDAEHKARLERAKKLTRSDRFTYWFSRNYIWVFNLLVLIYVGLPFLAPVMMKSNLERPANVIYKIYGSLCHQLAFRSFFVFGEQAVYPREAAGLEGLIPYGQISGLDEADVWAARSFVGNEQMGYKIALCQRD
;
A
#
# COMPACT_ATOMS: atom_id res chain seq x y z
N MET A 1 1.54 27.06 41.72
CA MET A 1 0.41 26.40 41.03
C MET A 1 0.78 24.94 40.76
N GLY A 2 0.45 24.03 41.68
CA GLY A 2 0.64 22.59 41.50
C GLY A 2 -0.67 21.97 41.05
N TYR A 3 -0.70 21.39 39.85
CA TYR A 3 -1.86 20.72 39.29
C TYR A 3 -1.97 19.31 39.93
N ASN A 4 -2.98 19.13 40.77
CA ASN A 4 -3.26 17.91 41.52
C ASN A 4 -3.60 16.75 40.56
N LYS A 5 -2.82 15.66 40.60
CA LYS A 5 -2.94 14.48 39.73
C LYS A 5 -3.92 13.42 40.26
N ASP A 6 -4.58 13.66 41.39
CA ASP A 6 -5.29 12.60 42.11
C ASP A 6 -6.76 12.43 41.69
N HIS A 7 -7.26 13.24 40.74
CA HIS A 7 -8.66 13.17 40.28
C HIS A 7 -8.91 12.30 39.04
N ILE A 8 -7.88 11.72 38.41
CA ILE A 8 -8.06 10.90 37.19
C ILE A 8 -8.15 9.40 37.51
N ALA A 9 -7.74 8.96 38.70
CA ALA A 9 -7.66 7.54 39.03
C ALA A 9 -9.00 6.88 39.43
N ASN A 10 -10.02 7.67 39.80
CA ASN A 10 -11.29 7.13 40.31
C ASN A 10 -12.44 7.06 39.28
N SER A 11 -12.23 7.59 38.06
CA SER A 11 -13.25 7.57 37.01
C SER A 11 -13.17 6.33 36.11
N SER A 12 -12.05 5.60 36.10
CA SER A 12 -11.85 4.47 35.17
C SER A 12 -12.42 3.13 35.65
N LEU A 13 -12.94 3.06 36.88
CA LEU A 13 -13.47 1.82 37.47
C LEU A 13 -15.01 1.75 37.46
N LEU A 14 -15.72 2.83 37.08
CA LEU A 14 -17.18 2.86 36.98
C LEU A 14 -17.73 2.65 35.56
N GLU A 15 -16.87 2.54 34.54
CA GLU A 15 -17.29 2.64 33.12
C GLU A 15 -17.32 1.33 32.32
N LYS A 16 -17.13 0.16 32.96
CA LYS A 16 -17.26 -1.13 32.26
C LYS A 16 -18.26 -2.08 32.91
N THR A 17 -19.38 -1.53 33.42
CA THR A 17 -20.56 -2.35 33.71
C THR A 17 -21.29 -2.60 32.39
N ILE A 18 -20.88 -3.64 31.68
CA ILE A 18 -21.47 -3.99 30.39
C ILE A 18 -22.90 -4.50 30.65
N LEU A 19 -23.91 -3.70 30.32
CA LEU A 19 -25.32 -4.03 30.53
C LEU A 19 -25.83 -5.02 29.48
N LEU A 20 -26.26 -6.22 29.87
CA LEU A 20 -26.85 -7.20 28.95
C LEU A 20 -28.19 -6.70 28.44
N ASN A 21 -28.56 -6.97 27.18
CA ASN A 21 -29.93 -6.74 26.73
C ASN A 21 -30.73 -8.03 26.90
N VAL A 22 -31.81 -7.93 27.64
CA VAL A 22 -32.75 -9.02 27.90
C VAL A 22 -34.12 -8.58 27.39
N THR A 23 -34.70 -9.33 26.47
CA THR A 23 -36.04 -9.07 25.95
C THR A 23 -37.01 -10.10 26.50
N LEU A 24 -38.05 -9.64 27.19
CA LEU A 24 -39.16 -10.46 27.67
C LEU A 24 -40.33 -10.28 26.69
N LEU A 25 -40.65 -11.35 25.96
CA LEU A 25 -41.79 -11.41 25.06
C LEU A 25 -43.00 -11.95 25.83
N ILE A 26 -44.04 -11.13 25.92
CA ILE A 26 -45.25 -11.43 26.67
C ILE A 26 -46.47 -11.43 25.75
N ARG A 27 -47.59 -11.94 26.27
CA ARG A 27 -48.95 -11.82 25.73
C ARG A 27 -49.88 -11.36 26.84
N GLU A 28 -50.91 -10.58 26.51
CA GLU A 28 -51.90 -10.11 27.49
C GLU A 28 -52.50 -11.26 28.32
N ASN A 29 -52.80 -10.99 29.60
CA ASN A 29 -53.36 -11.94 30.58
C ASN A 29 -52.45 -13.14 30.95
N CYS A 30 -51.14 -12.91 31.08
CA CYS A 30 -50.15 -13.94 31.45
C CYS A 30 -49.58 -13.73 32.86
N HIS A 31 -50.08 -14.48 33.86
CA HIS A 31 -49.52 -14.43 35.22
C HIS A 31 -48.07 -14.92 35.33
N LEU A 32 -47.66 -15.85 34.45
CA LEU A 32 -46.28 -16.35 34.42
C LEU A 32 -45.28 -15.29 33.93
N CYS A 33 -45.77 -14.24 33.26
CA CYS A 33 -44.93 -13.18 32.72
C CYS A 33 -44.49 -12.23 33.86
N ASP A 34 -45.39 -11.94 34.80
CA ASP A 34 -45.11 -11.14 35.99
C ASP A 34 -44.01 -11.79 36.87
N ASP A 35 -44.11 -13.11 37.09
CA ASP A 35 -43.13 -13.88 37.88
C ASP A 35 -41.71 -13.83 37.26
N VAL A 36 -41.65 -13.92 35.93
CA VAL A 36 -40.38 -13.88 35.18
C VAL A 36 -39.80 -12.47 35.18
N GLU A 37 -40.64 -11.45 35.01
CA GLU A 37 -40.24 -10.04 35.09
C GLU A 37 -39.67 -9.70 36.47
N GLU A 38 -40.34 -10.10 37.55
CA GLU A 38 -39.86 -9.90 38.92
C GLU A 38 -38.52 -10.62 39.14
N THR A 39 -38.39 -11.85 38.66
CA THR A 39 -37.15 -12.62 38.77
C THR A 39 -36.00 -11.92 38.03
N LEU A 40 -36.25 -11.38 36.82
CA LEU A 40 -35.27 -10.62 36.06
C LEU A 40 -34.88 -9.32 36.80
N HIS A 41 -35.85 -8.60 37.37
CA HIS A 41 -35.56 -7.44 38.21
C HIS A 41 -34.64 -7.78 39.40
N ARG A 42 -34.87 -8.90 40.08
CA ARG A 42 -34.02 -9.35 41.18
C ARG A 42 -32.61 -9.74 40.73
N LEU A 43 -32.48 -10.37 39.56
CA LEU A 43 -31.18 -10.78 39.02
C LEU A 43 -30.36 -9.61 38.45
N LYS A 44 -30.93 -8.40 38.37
CA LYS A 44 -30.25 -7.21 37.84
C LYS A 44 -28.99 -6.82 38.63
N ASP A 45 -28.98 -7.06 39.94
CA ASP A 45 -27.82 -6.75 40.80
C ASP A 45 -26.64 -7.71 40.55
N GLU A 46 -26.92 -9.00 40.30
CA GLU A 46 -25.91 -10.03 40.05
C GLU A 46 -25.46 -10.04 38.57
N TYR A 47 -26.40 -9.79 37.66
CA TYR A 47 -26.19 -9.72 36.23
C TYR A 47 -26.74 -8.39 35.71
N PRO A 48 -25.92 -7.32 35.67
CA PRO A 48 -26.36 -6.03 35.18
C PRO A 48 -26.93 -6.13 33.76
N HIS A 49 -28.23 -5.85 33.63
CA HIS A 49 -28.95 -5.93 32.36
C HIS A 49 -30.03 -4.86 32.20
N ASN A 50 -30.34 -4.57 30.94
CA ASN A 50 -31.44 -3.75 30.48
C ASN A 50 -32.57 -4.69 30.05
N LEU A 51 -33.70 -4.62 30.76
CA LEU A 51 -34.89 -5.40 30.48
C LEU A 51 -35.80 -4.64 29.52
N ILE A 52 -36.19 -5.28 28.42
CA ILE A 52 -37.10 -4.75 27.42
C ILE A 52 -38.29 -5.69 27.35
N VAL A 53 -39.47 -5.20 27.72
CA VAL A 53 -40.72 -5.97 27.64
C VAL A 53 -41.42 -5.61 26.34
N ILE A 54 -41.80 -6.62 25.55
CA ILE A 54 -42.49 -6.44 24.27
C ILE A 54 -43.71 -7.35 24.25
N ASP A 55 -44.87 -6.75 24.00
CA ASP A 55 -46.07 -7.52 23.67
C ASP A 55 -45.99 -7.98 22.22
N ILE A 56 -46.06 -9.29 22.04
CA ILE A 56 -46.00 -9.90 20.71
C ILE A 56 -47.24 -9.64 19.86
N ASP A 57 -48.38 -9.33 20.48
CA ASP A 57 -49.63 -9.12 19.74
C ASP A 57 -49.66 -7.74 19.04
N GLU A 58 -48.73 -6.85 19.40
CA GLU A 58 -48.51 -5.56 18.72
C GLU A 58 -47.67 -5.66 17.43
N ASP A 59 -46.91 -6.74 17.22
CA ASP A 59 -46.04 -6.94 16.06
C ASP A 59 -46.32 -8.26 15.33
N GLU A 60 -46.85 -8.16 14.11
CA GLU A 60 -47.23 -9.31 13.28
C GLU A 60 -46.05 -10.26 12.98
N SER A 61 -44.82 -9.75 12.92
CA SER A 61 -43.62 -10.56 12.68
C SER A 61 -43.19 -11.36 13.91
N LEU A 62 -43.28 -10.76 15.10
CA LEU A 62 -42.99 -11.44 16.38
C LEU A 62 -44.09 -12.45 16.69
N LYS A 63 -45.35 -12.08 16.45
CA LYS A 63 -46.51 -12.97 16.56
C LYS A 63 -46.31 -14.23 15.72
N ASN A 64 -46.10 -14.09 14.42
CA ASN A 64 -45.90 -15.24 13.53
C ASN A 64 -44.72 -16.14 13.92
N LYS A 65 -43.65 -15.55 14.48
CA LYS A 65 -42.45 -16.29 14.88
C LYS A 65 -42.63 -17.07 16.18
N TYR A 66 -43.34 -16.50 17.16
CA TYR A 66 -43.41 -17.07 18.51
C TYR A 66 -44.79 -17.63 18.88
N ASP A 67 -45.81 -17.56 18.00
CA ASP A 67 -47.22 -17.90 18.31
C ASP A 67 -47.42 -19.27 18.98
N ALA A 68 -46.59 -20.26 18.63
CA ALA A 68 -46.64 -21.63 19.15
C ALA A 68 -45.86 -21.84 20.47
N GLU A 69 -45.15 -20.82 20.98
CA GLU A 69 -44.14 -20.94 22.05
C GLU A 69 -44.44 -20.08 23.29
N ILE A 70 -45.60 -19.41 23.29
CA ILE A 70 -46.14 -18.53 24.33
C ILE A 70 -46.89 -19.39 25.37
N PRO A 71 -46.81 -19.07 26.68
CA PRO A 71 -47.12 -17.76 27.25
C PRO A 71 -45.96 -16.77 27.39
N VAL A 72 -44.70 -17.22 27.45
CA VAL A 72 -43.54 -16.33 27.73
C VAL A 72 -42.25 -16.83 27.08
N VAL A 73 -41.53 -15.91 26.43
CA VAL A 73 -40.19 -16.16 25.86
C VAL A 73 -39.21 -15.09 26.33
N VAL A 74 -38.03 -15.50 26.82
CA VAL A 74 -36.96 -14.57 27.23
C VAL A 74 -35.78 -14.71 26.29
N VAL A 75 -35.36 -13.60 25.68
CA VAL A 75 -34.19 -13.53 24.80
C VAL A 75 -33.06 -12.82 25.51
N VAL A 76 -31.93 -13.52 25.72
CA VAL A 76 -30.71 -12.98 26.34
C VAL A 76 -29.58 -13.07 25.32
N GLY A 77 -29.35 -12.01 24.55
CA GLY A 77 -28.39 -12.03 23.45
C GLY A 77 -28.69 -13.15 22.45
N PRO A 78 -27.83 -14.18 22.27
CA PRO A 78 -28.10 -15.31 21.36
C PRO A 78 -28.99 -16.41 21.95
N TYR A 79 -29.34 -16.33 23.23
CA TYR A 79 -30.02 -17.41 23.94
C TYR A 79 -31.51 -17.11 24.06
N GLU A 80 -32.35 -18.06 23.63
CA GLU A 80 -33.81 -17.97 23.80
C GLU A 80 -34.27 -19.01 24.84
N LEU A 81 -35.08 -18.56 25.80
CA LEU A 81 -35.70 -19.39 26.84
C LEU A 81 -37.20 -19.41 26.63
N LYS A 82 -37.78 -20.61 26.59
CA LYS A 82 -39.22 -20.85 26.43
C LYS A 82 -39.81 -21.45 27.70
N ALA A 83 -41.08 -21.16 27.96
CA ALA A 83 -41.83 -21.66 29.10
C ALA A 83 -41.79 -23.20 29.21
N PRO A 84 -41.77 -23.77 30.43
CA PRO A 84 -41.68 -23.09 31.73
C PRO A 84 -40.25 -22.55 32.00
N ILE A 85 -40.18 -21.30 32.47
CA ILE A 85 -38.93 -20.60 32.79
C ILE A 85 -38.74 -20.60 34.31
N ASP A 86 -37.61 -21.12 34.79
CA ASP A 86 -37.21 -21.06 36.19
C ASP A 86 -36.00 -20.11 36.39
N GLU A 87 -35.79 -19.68 37.64
CA GLU A 87 -34.68 -18.79 37.98
C GLU A 87 -33.31 -19.42 37.63
N LYS A 88 -33.19 -20.74 37.75
CA LYS A 88 -31.94 -21.44 37.45
C LYS A 88 -31.56 -21.32 35.98
N ARG A 89 -32.51 -21.51 35.05
CA ARG A 89 -32.27 -21.33 33.60
C ARG A 89 -31.98 -19.88 33.26
N LEU A 90 -32.67 -18.93 33.90
CA LEU A 90 -32.38 -17.50 33.74
C LEU A 90 -30.94 -17.16 34.13
N ARG A 91 -30.48 -17.59 35.30
CA ARG A 91 -29.09 -17.36 35.76
C ARG A 91 -28.06 -17.97 34.82
N VAL A 92 -28.29 -19.21 34.35
CA VAL A 92 -27.37 -19.87 33.40
C VAL A 92 -27.28 -19.09 32.10
N SER A 93 -28.41 -18.68 31.50
CA SER A 93 -28.41 -17.93 30.24
C SER A 93 -27.82 -16.52 30.39
N LEU A 94 -28.12 -15.82 31.50
CA LEU A 94 -27.51 -14.52 31.80
C LEU A 94 -26.00 -14.62 32.01
N GLY A 95 -25.53 -15.63 32.74
CA GLY A 95 -24.11 -15.91 32.92
C GLY A 95 -23.42 -16.21 31.59
N ALA A 96 -23.97 -17.12 30.79
CA ALA A 96 -23.42 -17.46 29.48
C ALA A 96 -23.36 -16.25 28.53
N ALA A 97 -24.38 -15.40 28.54
CA ALA A 97 -24.40 -14.17 27.73
C ALA A 97 -23.36 -13.15 28.20
N ARG A 98 -23.19 -12.99 29.52
CA ARG A 98 -22.14 -12.13 30.11
C ARG A 98 -20.75 -12.61 29.69
N ASP A 99 -20.47 -13.89 29.88
CA ASP A 99 -19.15 -14.48 29.63
C ASP A 99 -18.79 -14.42 28.14
N ARG A 100 -19.75 -14.74 27.26
CA ARG A 100 -19.59 -14.60 25.81
C ARG A 100 -19.24 -13.17 25.44
N ARG A 101 -19.91 -12.17 26.03
CA ARG A 101 -19.66 -10.78 25.70
C ARG A 101 -18.32 -10.27 26.24
N ASN A 102 -17.93 -10.66 27.45
CA ASN A 102 -16.61 -10.38 27.98
C ASN A 102 -15.52 -10.94 27.06
N GLN A 103 -15.68 -12.18 26.59
CA GLN A 103 -14.75 -12.79 25.64
C GLN A 103 -14.69 -12.02 24.30
N LEU A 104 -15.83 -11.55 23.79
CA LEU A 104 -15.85 -10.74 22.56
C LEU A 104 -15.15 -9.39 22.75
N ASP A 105 -15.33 -8.73 23.89
CA ASP A 105 -14.65 -7.48 24.23
C ASP A 105 -13.14 -7.69 24.34
N ASP A 106 -12.70 -8.75 25.02
CA ASP A 106 -11.27 -9.10 25.16
C ASP A 106 -10.62 -9.37 23.79
N ILE A 107 -11.31 -10.08 22.91
CA ILE A 107 -10.86 -10.33 21.54
C ILE A 107 -10.77 -9.01 20.76
N GLY A 108 -11.79 -8.16 20.85
CA GLY A 108 -11.82 -6.85 20.19
C GLY A 108 -10.66 -5.96 20.63
N ASP A 109 -10.38 -5.91 21.93
CA ASP A 109 -9.27 -5.16 22.50
C ASP A 109 -7.91 -5.70 22.04
N ALA A 110 -7.75 -7.03 22.02
CA ALA A 110 -6.52 -7.67 21.55
C ALA A 110 -6.26 -7.39 20.06
N GLU A 111 -7.30 -7.50 19.22
CA GLU A 111 -7.19 -7.23 17.79
C GLU A 111 -6.87 -5.75 17.53
N HIS A 112 -7.55 -4.84 18.24
CA HIS A 112 -7.31 -3.40 18.13
C HIS A 112 -5.86 -3.05 18.49
N LYS A 113 -5.34 -3.57 19.60
CA LYS A 113 -3.94 -3.41 20.02
C LYS A 113 -2.96 -3.97 18.97
N ALA A 114 -3.24 -5.15 18.42
CA ALA A 114 -2.41 -5.75 17.39
C ALA A 114 -2.39 -4.96 16.06
N ARG A 115 -3.47 -4.28 15.70
CA ARG A 115 -3.52 -3.38 14.54
C ARG A 115 -2.65 -2.13 14.77
N LEU A 116 -2.75 -1.51 15.95
CA LEU A 116 -1.93 -0.34 16.30
C LEU A 116 -0.42 -0.66 16.32
N GLU A 117 -0.03 -1.80 16.88
CA GLU A 117 1.38 -2.22 16.90
C GLU A 117 1.95 -2.53 15.52
N ARG A 118 1.12 -3.06 14.60
CA ARG A 118 1.50 -3.23 13.19
C ARG A 118 1.72 -1.88 12.49
N ALA A 119 0.85 -0.89 12.75
CA ALA A 119 0.96 0.44 12.14
C ALA A 119 2.22 1.21 12.59
N LYS A 120 2.75 0.95 13.80
CA LYS A 120 3.99 1.59 14.29
C LYS A 120 5.27 1.05 13.64
N LYS A 121 5.24 -0.16 13.06
CA LYS A 121 6.41 -0.75 12.40
C LYS A 121 6.54 -0.21 10.98
N LEU A 122 7.18 0.96 10.84
CA LEU A 122 7.61 1.46 9.54
C LEU A 122 8.53 0.44 8.87
N THR A 123 8.11 -0.06 7.71
CA THR A 123 8.87 -1.04 6.95
C THR A 123 10.07 -0.38 6.27
N ARG A 124 11.05 -1.18 5.84
CA ARG A 124 12.14 -0.68 4.98
C ARG A 124 11.61 -0.10 3.68
N SER A 125 10.50 -0.65 3.17
CA SER A 125 9.82 -0.17 1.98
C SER A 125 9.24 1.24 2.19
N ASP A 126 8.65 1.51 3.35
CA ASP A 126 8.10 2.83 3.68
C ASP A 126 9.21 3.87 3.76
N ARG A 127 10.34 3.49 4.37
CA ARG A 127 11.52 4.38 4.46
C ARG A 127 12.13 4.66 3.08
N PHE A 128 12.23 3.65 2.21
CA PHE A 128 12.70 3.84 0.83
C PHE A 128 11.74 4.72 0.03
N THR A 129 10.44 4.48 0.13
CA THR A 129 9.41 5.25 -0.56
C THR A 129 9.47 6.71 -0.14
N TYR A 130 9.57 6.98 1.16
CA TYR A 130 9.74 8.35 1.66
C TYR A 130 11.03 9.01 1.16
N TRP A 131 12.16 8.30 1.18
CA TRP A 131 13.42 8.82 0.63
C TRP A 131 13.31 9.11 -0.87
N PHE A 132 12.74 8.20 -1.65
CA PHE A 132 12.60 8.33 -3.10
C PHE A 132 11.64 9.49 -3.43
N SER A 133 10.48 9.56 -2.79
CA SER A 133 9.52 10.66 -2.96
C SER A 133 10.13 12.02 -2.59
N ARG A 134 11.07 12.08 -1.63
CA ARG A 134 11.75 13.32 -1.29
C ARG A 134 12.88 13.69 -2.25
N ASN A 135 13.51 12.71 -2.89
CA ASN A 135 14.72 12.90 -3.71
C ASN A 135 14.53 12.57 -5.21
N TYR A 136 13.31 12.33 -5.67
CA TYR A 136 13.04 11.84 -7.03
C TYR A 136 13.58 12.78 -8.10
N ILE A 137 13.57 14.10 -7.86
CA ILE A 137 14.07 15.07 -8.83
C ILE A 137 15.59 14.95 -9.04
N TRP A 138 16.35 14.67 -7.97
CA TRP A 138 17.78 14.43 -8.06
C TRP A 138 18.09 13.10 -8.75
N VAL A 139 17.32 12.05 -8.44
CA VAL A 139 17.45 10.75 -9.11
C VAL A 139 17.15 10.90 -10.60
N PHE A 140 16.07 11.59 -10.96
CA PHE A 140 15.69 11.84 -12.35
C PHE A 140 16.74 12.66 -13.08
N ASN A 141 17.20 13.78 -12.51
CA ASN A 141 18.25 14.61 -13.11
C ASN A 141 19.56 13.83 -13.28
N LEU A 142 19.94 12.99 -12.31
CA LEU A 142 21.10 12.12 -12.43
C LEU A 142 20.94 11.13 -13.58
N LEU A 143 19.77 10.50 -13.72
CA LEU A 143 19.50 9.57 -14.83
C LEU A 143 19.56 10.28 -16.19
N VAL A 144 18.98 11.48 -16.31
CA VAL A 144 19.06 12.29 -17.54
C VAL A 144 20.50 12.70 -17.83
N LEU A 145 21.25 13.15 -16.82
CA LEU A 145 22.66 13.51 -16.95
C LEU A 145 23.51 12.32 -17.40
N ILE A 146 23.28 11.14 -16.84
CA ILE A 146 23.97 9.91 -17.26
C ILE A 146 23.59 9.57 -18.70
N TYR A 147 22.30 9.61 -19.05
CA TYR A 147 21.80 9.27 -20.38
C TYR A 147 22.37 10.18 -21.48
N VAL A 148 22.42 11.49 -21.22
CA VAL A 148 22.94 12.50 -22.16
C VAL A 148 24.46 12.61 -22.10
N GLY A 149 25.07 12.41 -20.93
CA GLY A 149 26.50 12.58 -20.71
C GLY A 149 27.36 11.39 -21.14
N LEU A 150 26.86 10.15 -20.98
CA LEU A 150 27.60 8.94 -21.37
C LEU A 150 28.07 8.96 -22.83
N PRO A 151 27.27 9.38 -23.84
CA PRO A 151 27.71 9.47 -25.22
C PRO A 151 28.92 10.37 -25.45
N PHE A 152 29.02 11.47 -24.70
CA PHE A 152 30.17 12.40 -24.75
C PHE A 152 31.36 11.88 -23.94
N LEU A 153 31.11 11.05 -22.94
CA LEU A 153 32.18 10.43 -22.15
C LEU A 153 32.96 9.37 -22.97
N ALA A 154 32.30 8.71 -23.94
CA ALA A 154 32.95 7.73 -24.81
C ALA A 154 34.17 8.27 -25.58
N PRO A 155 34.11 9.39 -26.31
CA PRO A 155 35.29 9.95 -26.99
C PRO A 155 36.36 10.47 -26.03
N VAL A 156 35.98 10.98 -24.84
CA VAL A 156 36.93 11.37 -23.79
C VAL A 156 37.73 10.16 -23.28
N MET A 157 37.04 9.04 -23.07
CA MET A 157 37.68 7.77 -22.70
C MET A 157 38.61 7.26 -23.81
N MET A 158 38.19 7.32 -25.08
CA MET A 158 39.06 6.95 -26.21
C MET A 158 40.33 7.79 -26.27
N LYS A 159 40.23 9.12 -26.13
CA LYS A 159 41.40 10.01 -26.12
C LYS A 159 42.33 9.76 -24.93
N SER A 160 41.80 9.23 -23.83
CA SER A 160 42.55 8.87 -22.64
C SER A 160 43.11 7.44 -22.67
N ASN A 161 43.07 6.75 -23.82
CA ASN A 161 43.47 5.35 -23.99
C ASN A 161 42.67 4.35 -23.13
N LEU A 162 41.45 4.73 -22.71
CA LEU A 162 40.51 3.88 -21.97
C LEU A 162 39.53 3.19 -22.93
N GLU A 163 40.07 2.40 -23.85
CA GLU A 163 39.27 1.79 -24.94
C GLU A 163 38.19 0.84 -24.44
N ARG A 164 38.50 -0.01 -23.45
CA ARG A 164 37.55 -1.01 -22.92
C ARG A 164 36.26 -0.38 -22.38
N PRO A 165 36.30 0.59 -21.45
CA PRO A 165 35.08 1.24 -20.98
C PRO A 165 34.40 2.07 -22.08
N ALA A 166 35.15 2.72 -22.98
CA ALA A 166 34.56 3.44 -24.11
C ALA A 166 33.74 2.51 -25.02
N ASN A 167 34.29 1.33 -25.36
CA ASN A 167 33.64 0.34 -26.19
C ASN A 167 32.37 -0.25 -25.56
N VAL A 168 32.29 -0.31 -24.23
CA VAL A 168 31.02 -0.66 -23.54
C VAL A 168 29.96 0.39 -23.82
N ILE A 169 30.30 1.68 -23.74
CA ILE A 169 29.36 2.77 -24.05
C ILE A 169 28.94 2.70 -25.53
N TYR A 170 29.88 2.57 -26.47
CA TYR A 170 29.54 2.42 -27.89
C TYR A 170 28.62 1.22 -28.15
N LYS A 171 28.84 0.09 -27.46
CA LYS A 171 28.00 -1.10 -27.60
C LYS A 171 26.58 -0.90 -27.07
N ILE A 172 26.42 -0.23 -25.92
CA ILE A 172 25.10 0.07 -25.34
C ILE A 172 24.28 0.96 -26.30
N TYR A 173 24.89 2.03 -26.82
CA TYR A 173 24.19 2.97 -27.70
C TYR A 173 24.12 2.51 -29.16
N GLY A 174 24.98 1.58 -29.59
CA GLY A 174 25.04 1.12 -30.98
C GLY A 174 23.79 0.37 -31.43
N SER A 175 23.03 -0.22 -30.51
CA SER A 175 21.73 -0.84 -30.81
C SER A 175 20.61 0.19 -31.06
N LEU A 176 20.75 1.41 -30.52
CA LEU A 176 19.71 2.44 -30.59
C LEU A 176 19.82 3.31 -31.85
N CYS A 177 21.04 3.50 -32.33
CA CYS A 177 21.33 4.37 -33.45
C CYS A 177 22.54 3.79 -34.16
N HIS A 178 22.43 3.33 -35.40
CA HIS A 178 23.42 2.50 -36.10
C HIS A 178 24.89 3.05 -36.19
N GLN A 179 25.21 4.17 -35.54
CA GLN A 179 26.54 4.76 -35.29
C GLN A 179 27.41 4.83 -36.54
N LEU A 180 26.82 5.18 -37.68
CA LEU A 180 27.55 5.37 -38.91
C LEU A 180 28.49 6.56 -38.77
N ALA A 181 29.77 6.36 -39.04
CA ALA A 181 30.79 7.39 -38.93
C ALA A 181 30.42 8.66 -39.69
N PHE A 182 29.95 8.53 -40.95
CA PHE A 182 29.55 9.69 -41.76
C PHE A 182 28.25 10.40 -41.32
N ARG A 183 27.57 9.90 -40.28
CA ARG A 183 26.41 10.54 -39.61
C ARG A 183 26.63 10.70 -38.10
N SER A 184 27.87 10.83 -37.68
CA SER A 184 28.22 11.02 -36.28
C SER A 184 29.01 12.30 -36.09
N PHE A 185 28.88 12.90 -34.91
CA PHE A 185 29.73 14.01 -34.50
C PHE A 185 31.04 13.49 -33.96
N PHE A 186 32.15 14.13 -34.33
CA PHE A 186 33.48 13.82 -33.83
C PHE A 186 33.98 14.92 -32.90
N VAL A 187 34.78 14.52 -31.92
CA VAL A 187 35.44 15.41 -30.97
C VAL A 187 36.91 15.05 -30.89
N PHE A 188 37.75 16.05 -30.64
CA PHE A 188 39.23 15.96 -30.62
C PHE A 188 39.90 15.73 -31.99
N GLY A 189 39.20 16.00 -33.09
CA GLY A 189 39.72 15.90 -34.45
C GLY A 189 39.71 17.22 -35.21
N GLU A 190 40.04 17.14 -36.50
CA GLU A 190 40.10 18.31 -37.41
C GLU A 190 38.72 18.91 -37.71
N GLN A 191 37.65 18.10 -37.75
CA GLN A 191 36.28 18.53 -38.02
C GLN A 191 35.27 17.86 -37.09
N ALA A 192 34.14 18.54 -36.86
CA ALA A 192 33.05 18.01 -36.06
C ALA A 192 32.20 16.97 -36.82
N VAL A 193 32.21 16.99 -38.16
CA VAL A 193 31.43 16.08 -39.01
C VAL A 193 32.22 15.73 -40.27
N TYR A 194 32.01 14.52 -40.78
CA TYR A 194 32.66 14.01 -41.99
C TYR A 194 31.59 13.38 -42.90
N PRO A 195 30.93 14.17 -43.76
CA PRO A 195 29.86 13.67 -44.61
C PRO A 195 30.41 12.74 -45.71
N ARG A 196 29.52 12.07 -46.43
CA ARG A 196 29.89 11.35 -47.66
C ARG A 196 30.15 12.36 -48.78
N GLU A 197 31.00 12.01 -49.74
CA GLU A 197 31.26 12.86 -50.93
C GLU A 197 29.95 13.16 -51.69
N ALA A 198 29.05 12.17 -51.75
CA ALA A 198 27.72 12.30 -52.36
C ALA A 198 26.81 13.37 -51.71
N ALA A 199 27.14 13.88 -50.52
CA ALA A 199 26.37 14.94 -49.86
C ALA A 199 26.59 16.32 -50.51
N GLY A 200 27.63 16.51 -51.32
CA GLY A 200 27.88 17.76 -52.06
C GLY A 200 28.15 18.99 -51.17
N LEU A 201 28.64 18.79 -49.94
CA LEU A 201 28.95 19.86 -49.01
C LEU A 201 30.36 20.40 -49.26
N GLU A 202 30.45 21.60 -49.82
CA GLU A 202 31.74 22.26 -50.07
C GLU A 202 32.42 22.69 -48.75
N GLY A 203 33.74 22.50 -48.66
CA GLY A 203 34.56 22.92 -47.52
C GLY A 203 34.66 21.91 -46.37
N LEU A 204 34.02 20.74 -46.47
CA LEU A 204 34.19 19.63 -45.53
C LEU A 204 34.96 18.47 -46.16
N ILE A 205 35.79 17.78 -45.38
CA ILE A 205 36.52 16.59 -45.87
C ILE A 205 35.57 15.38 -45.83
N PRO A 206 35.36 14.66 -46.95
CA PRO A 206 34.56 13.47 -46.97
C PRO A 206 35.10 12.35 -46.07
N TYR A 207 34.20 11.57 -45.47
CA TYR A 207 34.54 10.41 -44.64
C TYR A 207 35.50 9.44 -45.35
N GLY A 208 35.22 9.09 -46.61
CA GLY A 208 36.07 8.14 -47.34
C GLY A 208 37.49 8.66 -47.54
N GLN A 209 37.65 9.97 -47.78
CA GLN A 209 38.95 10.60 -48.01
C GLN A 209 39.84 10.57 -46.75
N ILE A 210 39.28 10.87 -45.57
CA ILE A 210 40.07 10.96 -44.34
C ILE A 210 40.22 9.62 -43.60
N SER A 211 39.22 8.73 -43.68
CA SER A 211 39.29 7.42 -43.03
C SER A 211 40.02 6.37 -43.87
N GLY A 212 40.13 6.59 -45.19
CA GLY A 212 40.62 5.60 -46.14
C GLY A 212 39.68 4.41 -46.33
N LEU A 213 38.44 4.49 -45.83
CA LEU A 213 37.44 3.43 -45.91
C LEU A 213 36.47 3.69 -47.07
N ASP A 214 35.97 2.60 -47.67
CA ASP A 214 34.93 2.69 -48.69
C ASP A 214 33.63 3.23 -48.07
N GLU A 215 33.10 4.31 -48.64
CA GLU A 215 31.85 4.92 -48.16
C GLU A 215 30.61 4.03 -48.42
N ALA A 216 30.71 3.06 -49.34
CA ALA A 216 29.65 2.09 -49.59
C ALA A 216 29.62 0.97 -48.51
N ASP A 217 30.72 0.76 -47.77
CA ASP A 217 30.78 -0.24 -46.70
C ASP A 217 30.18 0.31 -45.40
N VAL A 218 28.89 0.05 -45.24
CA VAL A 218 28.09 0.43 -44.07
C VAL A 218 28.60 -0.25 -42.79
N TRP A 219 29.17 -1.47 -42.89
CA TRP A 219 29.68 -2.19 -41.72
C TRP A 219 30.99 -1.59 -41.22
N ALA A 220 31.90 -1.24 -42.14
CA ALA A 220 33.11 -0.49 -41.81
C ALA A 220 32.77 0.88 -41.21
N ALA A 221 31.82 1.62 -41.80
CA ALA A 221 31.37 2.90 -41.25
C ALA A 221 30.76 2.79 -39.85
N ARG A 222 30.08 1.67 -39.55
CA ARG A 222 29.52 1.42 -38.21
C ARG A 222 30.58 1.06 -37.17
N SER A 223 31.55 0.22 -37.52
CA SER A 223 32.62 -0.23 -36.62
C SER A 223 33.68 0.83 -36.38
N PHE A 224 33.83 1.80 -37.30
CA PHE A 224 34.77 2.89 -37.18
C PHE A 224 34.39 3.85 -36.03
N VAL A 225 35.18 3.85 -34.95
CA VAL A 225 34.98 4.71 -33.77
C VAL A 225 35.69 6.05 -33.92
N GLY A 226 36.80 6.10 -34.66
CA GLY A 226 37.64 7.28 -34.78
C GLY A 226 39.12 6.97 -34.73
N ASN A 227 39.94 7.99 -34.90
CA ASN A 227 41.40 7.93 -34.84
C ASN A 227 41.96 9.29 -34.38
N GLU A 228 43.29 9.43 -34.28
CA GLU A 228 43.91 10.67 -33.82
C GLU A 228 43.67 11.88 -34.73
N GLN A 229 43.42 11.68 -36.02
CA GLN A 229 43.21 12.75 -36.98
C GLN A 229 41.74 13.23 -37.03
N MET A 230 40.82 12.28 -37.13
CA MET A 230 39.37 12.54 -37.13
C MET A 230 38.83 12.82 -35.73
N GLY A 231 39.59 12.49 -34.69
CA GLY A 231 39.07 12.38 -33.34
C GLY A 231 38.18 11.15 -33.19
N TYR A 232 37.36 11.15 -32.13
CA TYR A 232 36.49 10.04 -31.78
C TYR A 232 35.03 10.45 -31.85
N LYS A 233 34.19 9.55 -32.37
CA LYS A 233 32.77 9.82 -32.56
C LYS A 233 32.02 9.85 -31.22
N ILE A 234 31.02 10.70 -31.10
CA ILE A 234 30.05 10.64 -29.99
C ILE A 234 29.21 9.38 -30.17
N ALA A 235 28.88 8.66 -29.09
CA ALA A 235 28.08 7.43 -29.17
C ALA A 235 26.59 7.67 -29.52
N LEU A 236 26.25 8.82 -30.10
CA LEU A 236 24.92 9.24 -30.52
C LEU A 236 25.01 9.77 -31.96
N CYS A 237 24.18 9.27 -32.87
CA CYS A 237 24.24 9.73 -34.26
C CYS A 237 23.47 11.03 -34.45
N GLN A 238 23.90 11.79 -35.44
CA GLN A 238 23.13 12.87 -36.01
C GLN A 238 21.85 12.29 -36.62
N ARG A 239 20.72 12.92 -36.31
CA ARG A 239 19.44 12.64 -36.94
C ARG A 239 19.22 13.72 -37.99
N ASP A 240 19.05 13.28 -39.24
CA ASP A 240 18.91 14.08 -40.47
C ASP A 240 18.07 15.35 -40.31
#